data_AF-A0A2N2W934-F1
#
_entry.id   AF-A0A2N2W934-F1
#
_cell.length_a   1.000
_cell.length_b   1.000
_cell.length_c   1.000
_cell.angle_alpha   90.00
_cell.angle_beta   90.00
_cell.angle_gamma   90.00
#
_symmetry.space_group_name_H-M   'P 1'
#
loop_
_entity.id
_entity.type
_entity.pdbx_description
1 polymer ?
#
loop_
_entity_poly.entity_id
_entity_poly.type
_entity_poly.pdbx_seq_one_letter_code
_entity_poly.pdbx_strand_id
1 'polypeptide(L)' 'MSFRELILTRQSVRKYASTPVETEKINQCLEAARLAPSASNSQPWHF' A
#
# COMPACT_ATOMS: atom_id res chain seq x y z
N MET A 1 -10.23 8.59 8.39
CA MET A 1 -10.06 9.14 7.04
C MET A 1 -10.98 8.38 6.11
N SER A 2 -11.75 9.07 5.27
CA SER A 2 -12.58 8.45 4.22
C SER A 2 -11.72 8.04 3.01
N PHE A 3 -12.21 7.14 2.16
CA PHE A 3 -11.50 6.76 0.93
C PHE A 3 -11.24 7.98 0.01
N ARG A 4 -12.20 8.91 -0.05
CA ARG A 4 -12.07 10.15 -0.81
C ARG A 4 -10.95 11.04 -0.28
N GLU A 5 -10.87 11.22 1.04
CA GLU A 5 -9.76 11.96 1.67
C GLU A 5 -8.41 11.30 1.42
N LEU A 6 -8.33 9.96 1.49
CA LEU A 6 -7.08 9.23 1.24
C LEU A 6 -6.53 9.49 -0.16
N ILE A 7 -7.38 9.44 -1.18
CA ILE A 7 -6.97 9.69 -2.56
C ILE A 7 -6.43 11.12 -2.72
N LEU A 8 -7.09 12.10 -2.09
CA LEU A 8 -6.71 13.52 -2.21
C LEU A 8 -5.46 13.87 -1.41
N THR A 9 -5.20 13.17 -0.30
CA THR A 9 -4.06 13.45 0.58
C THR A 9 -2.79 12.70 0.17
N ARG A 10 -2.90 11.59 -0.58
CA ARG A 10 -1.73 10.83 -1.05
C ARG A 10 -0.85 11.67 -1.98
N GLN A 11 0.43 11.71 -1.67
CA GLN A 11 1.45 12.43 -2.43
C GLN A 11 2.64 11.52 -2.80
N SER A 12 3.40 11.92 -3.81
CA SER A 12 4.66 11.26 -4.17
C SER A 12 5.79 11.79 -3.29
N VAL A 13 6.02 11.13 -2.15
CA VAL A 13 7.03 11.51 -1.17
C VAL A 13 8.44 11.20 -1.71
N ARG A 14 9.38 12.15 -1.55
CA ARG A 14 10.78 12.04 -2.02
C ARG A 14 11.84 12.12 -0.91
N LYS A 15 11.42 12.35 0.33
CA LYS A 15 12.28 12.39 1.52
C LYS A 15 11.53 11.75 2.68
N TYR A 16 12.20 10.86 3.41
CA TYR A 16 11.62 10.08 4.50
C TYR A 16 12.39 10.34 5.79
N ALA A 17 11.71 10.19 6.94
CA ALA A 17 12.38 10.16 8.23
C ALA A 17 13.15 8.84 8.39
N SER A 18 14.14 8.82 9.29
CA SER A 18 14.89 7.61 9.66
C SER A 18 14.10 6.65 10.56
N THR A 19 12.91 7.05 11.01
CA THR A 19 12.06 6.23 11.86
C THR A 19 11.56 5.00 11.08
N PRO A 20 11.80 3.78 11.58
CA PRO A 20 11.29 2.57 10.95
C PRO A 20 9.76 2.51 11.04
N VAL A 21 9.15 1.88 10.05
CA VAL A 21 7.71 1.57 10.05
C VAL A 21 7.51 0.23 10.74
N GLU A 22 6.47 0.14 11.58
CA GLU A 22 6.11 -1.10 12.27
C GLU A 22 5.69 -2.20 11.28
N THR A 23 6.16 -3.42 11.53
CA THR A 23 5.96 -4.57 10.64
C THR A 23 4.49 -4.85 10.34
N GLU A 24 3.61 -4.67 11.33
CA GLU A 24 2.18 -4.89 11.21
C GLU A 24 1.55 -3.94 10.18
N LYS A 25 2.01 -2.69 10.11
CA LYS A 25 1.53 -1.71 9.12
C LYS A 25 1.96 -2.10 7.71
N ILE A 26 3.19 -2.60 7.56
CA ILE A 26 3.69 -3.11 6.28
C ILE A 26 2.84 -4.29 5.82
N ASN A 27 2.59 -5.26 6.71
CA ASN A 27 1.76 -6.44 6.41
C ASN A 27 0.33 -6.05 6.00
N GLN A 28 -0.28 -5.06 6.67
CA GLN A 28 -1.59 -4.54 6.27
C GLN A 28 -1.60 -3.96 4.86
N CYS A 29 -0.55 -3.24 4.46
CA CYS A 29 -0.42 -2.74 3.10
C CYS A 29 -0.26 -3.88 2.07
N LEU A 30 0.52 -4.90 2.39
CA LEU A 30 0.72 -6.06 1.51
C LEU A 30 -0.57 -6.87 1.33
N GLU A 31 -1.33 -7.11 2.40
CA GLU A 31 -2.63 -7.79 2.30
C GLU A 31 -3.61 -6.98 1.44
N ALA A 32 -3.66 -5.65 1.59
CA ALA A 32 -4.48 -4.80 0.74
C ALA A 32 -4.04 -4.87 -0.74
N ALA A 33 -2.74 -4.89 -1.02
CA ALA A 33 -2.20 -4.98 -2.37
C ALA A 33 -2.51 -6.33 -3.03
N ARG A 34 -2.41 -7.44 -2.28
CA ARG A 34 -2.66 -8.80 -2.79
C ARG A 34 -4.11 -9.01 -3.24
N LEU A 35 -5.05 -8.25 -2.70
CA LEU A 35 -6.47 -8.30 -3.06
C LEU A 35 -6.80 -7.57 -4.39
N ALA A 36 -5.82 -6.92 -5.03
CA ALA A 36 -6.04 -6.27 -6.30
C ALA A 36 -6.46 -7.28 -7.40
N PRO A 37 -7.39 -6.90 -8.30
CA PRO A 37 -7.73 -7.75 -9.43
C PRO A 37 -6.51 -7.90 -10.37
N SER A 38 -6.35 -9.09 -10.93
CA SER A 38 -5.34 -9.40 -11.96
C SER A 38 -5.95 -10.15 -13.13
N ALA A 39 -5.29 -10.08 -14.28
CA ALA A 39 -5.68 -10.84 -15.46
C ALA A 39 -5.79 -12.34 -15.11
N SER A 40 -6.98 -12.91 -15.29
CA SER A 40 -7.29 -14.30 -14.93
C SER A 40 -6.96 -14.68 -13.47
N ASN A 41 -6.97 -13.71 -12.55
CA ASN A 41 -6.55 -13.89 -11.15
C ASN A 41 -5.14 -14.50 -10.98
N SER A 42 -4.25 -14.26 -11.95
CA SER A 42 -2.89 -14.82 -11.94
C SER A 42 -2.02 -14.32 -10.80
N GLN A 43 -2.37 -13.18 -10.19
CA GLN A 43 -1.61 -12.53 -9.11
C GLN A 43 -0.08 -12.52 -9.37
N PRO A 44 0.37 -11.97 -10.52
CA PRO A 44 1.76 -12.15 -11.00
C PRO A 44 2.71 -11.14 -10.32
N TRP A 45 2.60 -10.99 -9.01
CA TRP A 45 3.39 -10.06 -8.19
C TRP A 45 4.11 -10.81 -7.07
N HIS A 46 5.29 -10.33 -6.73
CA HIS A 46 6.08 -10.74 -5.58
C HIS A 46 6.51 -9.48 -4.82
N PHE A 47 6.47 -9.55 -3.50
CA PHE A 47 6.79 -8.46 -2.58
C PHE A 47 7.97 -8.85 -1.69
#